data_AF-A0A1B7WC58-F1
#
_entry.id   AF-A0A1B7WC58-F1
#
_cell.length_a   1.000
_cell.length_b   1.000
_cell.length_c   1.000
_cell.angle_alpha   90.00
_cell.angle_beta   90.00
_cell.angle_gamma   90.00
#
_symmetry.space_group_name_H-M   'P 1'
#
loop_
_entity.id
_entity.type
_entity.pdbx_description
1 polymer ?
#
loop_
_entity_poly.entity_id
_entity_poly.type
_entity_poly.pdbx_seq_one_letter_code
_entity_poly.pdbx_strand_id
1 'polypeptide(L)'
;SPQITQRLIQENLKEFQIISLTEDDYYQAIENMVNLGFTGGAIYDSLIAYSALKIEANKILTLNEKHFLRLGDSISELVEVPS
;
A
#
# COMPACT_ATOMS: atom_id res chain seq x y z
N SER A 1 15.65 -10.01 -18.84
CA SER A 1 16.45 -8.87 -19.32
C SER A 1 15.84 -7.59 -18.76
N PRO A 2 16.61 -6.65 -18.19
CA PRO A 2 16.09 -5.41 -17.57
C PRO A 2 15.14 -4.61 -18.46
N GLN A 3 15.40 -4.57 -19.77
CA GLN A 3 14.57 -3.86 -20.76
C GLN A 3 13.18 -4.47 -20.90
N ILE A 4 13.07 -5.81 -20.84
CA ILE A 4 11.78 -6.51 -20.87
C ILE A 4 11.00 -6.19 -19.58
N THR A 5 11.67 -6.21 -18.42
CA THR A 5 11.06 -5.87 -17.14
C THR A 5 10.50 -4.45 -17.12
N GLN A 6 11.27 -3.46 -17.59
CA GLN A 6 10.81 -2.08 -17.67
C GLN A 6 9.58 -1.93 -18.57
N ARG A 7 9.60 -2.57 -19.74
CA ARG A 7 8.48 -2.56 -20.68
C ARG A 7 7.22 -3.16 -20.07
N LEU A 8 7.32 -4.31 -19.41
CA LEU A 8 6.17 -4.96 -18.78
C LEU A 8 5.59 -4.12 -17.63
N ILE A 9 6.44 -3.48 -16.82
CA ILE A 9 5.95 -2.55 -15.77
C ILE A 9 5.17 -1.40 -16.41
N GLN A 10 5.71 -0.77 -17.45
CA GLN A 10 5.03 0.33 -18.14
C GLN A 10 3.71 -0.12 -18.77
N GLU A 11 3.68 -1.27 -19.44
CA GLU A 11 2.47 -1.78 -20.08
C GLU A 11 1.37 -2.13 -19.06
N ASN A 12 1.71 -2.77 -17.94
CA ASN A 12 0.73 -3.15 -16.91
C ASN A 12 0.19 -1.96 -16.12
N LEU A 13 0.94 -0.86 -16.00
CA LEU A 13 0.53 0.31 -15.24
C LEU A 13 -0.24 1.37 -16.04
N LYS A 14 -0.40 1.20 -17.36
CA LYS A 14 -1.07 2.20 -18.23
C LYS A 14 -2.50 2.53 -17.83
N GLU A 15 -3.24 1.53 -17.34
CA GLU A 15 -4.65 1.68 -16.97
C GLU A 15 -4.83 2.08 -15.50
N PHE A 16 -3.72 2.28 -14.76
CA PHE A 16 -3.75 2.61 -13.33
C PHE A 16 -3.43 4.08 -13.10
N GLN A 17 -4.13 4.69 -12.15
CA GLN A 17 -3.77 6.00 -11.64
C GLN A 17 -2.67 5.86 -10.58
N ILE A 18 -1.59 6.62 -10.74
CA ILE A 18 -0.53 6.71 -9.73
C ILE A 18 -0.98 7.66 -8.62
N ILE A 19 -0.95 7.19 -7.38
CA ILE A 19 -1.18 8.01 -6.20
C ILE A 19 0.16 8.49 -5.65
N SER A 20 0.40 9.80 -5.73
CA SER A 20 1.61 10.41 -5.19
C SER A 20 1.49 10.59 -3.68
N LEU A 21 2.57 10.22 -2.99
CA LEU A 21 2.74 10.43 -1.55
C LEU A 21 3.61 11.67 -1.31
N THR A 22 3.18 12.51 -0.38
CA THR A 22 3.89 13.69 0.10
C THR A 22 4.71 13.36 1.34
N GLU A 23 5.52 14.31 1.80
CA GLU A 23 6.23 14.19 3.07
C GLU A 23 5.27 13.94 4.26
N ASP A 24 4.15 14.67 4.30
CA ASP A 24 3.13 14.50 5.34
C ASP A 24 2.56 13.07 5.35
N ASP A 25 2.33 12.48 4.18
CA ASP A 25 1.84 11.11 4.07
C ASP A 25 2.85 10.10 4.65
N TYR A 26 4.15 10.35 4.47
CA TYR A 26 5.20 9.55 5.08
C TYR A 26 5.20 9.68 6.60
N TYR A 27 5.07 10.90 7.15
CA TYR A 27 5.01 11.09 8.60
C TYR A 27 3.81 10.36 9.21
N GLN A 28 2.64 10.46 8.59
CA GLN A 28 1.44 9.77 9.06
C GLN A 28 1.61 8.24 9.02
N ALA A 29 2.19 7.70 7.95
CA ALA A 29 2.45 6.26 7.86
C ALA A 29 3.46 5.77 8.92
N ILE A 30 4.48 6.58 9.23
CA ILE A 30 5.48 6.28 10.27
C ILE A 30 4.84 6.35 11.66
N GLU A 31 4.05 7.39 11.94
CA GLU A 31 3.34 7.54 13.22
C GLU A 31 2.43 6.33 13.49
N ASN A 32 1.67 5.90 12.49
CA ASN A 32 0.85 4.68 12.58
C ASN A 32 1.69 3.43 12.88
N MET A 33 2.85 3.27 12.26
CA MET A 33 3.75 2.15 12.56
C MET A 33 4.27 2.18 13.99
N VAL A 34 4.64 3.37 14.49
CA VAL A 34 5.09 3.53 15.88
C VAL A 34 3.98 3.13 16.84
N ASN A 35 2.75 3.58 16.59
CA ASN A 35 1.58 3.26 17.41
C ASN A 35 1.26 1.76 17.42
N LEU A 36 1.51 1.07 16.30
CA LEU A 36 1.31 -0.38 16.15
C LEU A 36 2.54 -1.22 16.56
N GLY A 37 3.65 -0.59 16.95
CA GLY A 37 4.88 -1.27 17.34
C GLY A 37 5.64 -1.93 16.18
N PHE A 38 5.41 -1.49 14.94
CA PHE A 38 6.10 -2.01 13.76
C PHE A 38 7.42 -1.29 13.46
N THR A 39 8.38 -2.05 12.92
CA THR A 39 9.69 -1.53 12.52
C THR A 39 10.13 -2.13 11.19
N GLY A 40 11.09 -1.47 10.52
CA GLY A 40 11.73 -1.97 9.31
C GLY A 40 10.80 -2.05 8.09
N GLY A 41 10.79 -3.21 7.42
CA GLY A 41 10.17 -3.39 6.10
C GLY A 41 8.64 -3.19 6.04
N ALA A 42 7.95 -3.14 7.18
CA ALA A 42 6.51 -2.87 7.25
C ALA A 42 6.11 -1.48 6.75
N ILE A 43 7.08 -0.57 6.54
CA ILE A 43 6.81 0.78 6.01
C ILE A 43 6.16 0.77 4.63
N TYR A 44 6.54 -0.17 3.75
CA TYR A 44 5.92 -0.23 2.42
C TYR A 44 4.45 -0.66 2.50
N ASP A 45 4.14 -1.64 3.35
CA ASP A 45 2.75 -2.04 3.62
C ASP A 45 1.95 -0.87 4.19
N SER A 46 2.54 -0.12 5.15
CA SER A 46 1.92 1.06 5.78
C SER A 46 1.66 2.19 4.77
N LEU A 47 2.62 2.50 3.88
CA LEU A 47 2.46 3.53 2.85
C LEU A 47 1.40 3.15 1.82
N ILE A 48 1.34 1.88 1.40
CA ILE A 48 0.30 1.39 0.48
C ILE A 48 -1.08 1.49 1.15
N ALA A 49 -1.19 1.06 2.40
CA ALA A 49 -2.44 1.12 3.17
C ALA A 49 -2.89 2.58 3.38
N TYR A 50 -1.96 3.48 3.74
CA TYR A 50 -2.24 4.90 3.87
C TYR A 50 -2.68 5.53 2.54
N SER A 51 -2.06 5.15 1.42
CA SER A 51 -2.47 5.61 0.09
C SER A 51 -3.93 5.30 -0.20
N ALA A 52 -4.40 4.10 0.19
CA ALA A 52 -5.78 3.69 0.02
C ALA A 52 -6.74 4.53 0.88
N LEU A 53 -6.38 4.82 2.14
CA LEU A 53 -7.17 5.71 3.01
C LEU A 53 -7.24 7.14 2.46
N LYS A 54 -6.11 7.68 1.98
CA LYS A 54 -6.00 9.04 1.45
C LYS A 54 -6.98 9.33 0.30
N ILE A 55 -7.24 8.32 -0.53
CA ILE A 55 -8.14 8.43 -1.68
C ILE A 55 -9.53 7.82 -1.44
N GLU A 56 -9.81 7.39 -0.21
CA GLU A 56 -11.05 6.68 0.15
C GLU A 56 -11.31 5.46 -0.75
N ALA A 57 -10.26 4.69 -1.03
CA ALA A 57 -10.35 3.51 -1.90
C ALA A 57 -11.34 2.50 -1.32
N ASN A 58 -12.09 1.84 -2.21
CA ASN A 58 -13.09 0.85 -1.78
C ASN A 58 -12.44 -0.44 -1.28
N LYS A 59 -11.29 -0.83 -1.86
CA LYS A 59 -10.57 -2.07 -1.55
C LYS A 59 -9.07 -1.93 -1.73
N ILE A 60 -8.32 -2.73 -0.97
CA ILE A 60 -6.89 -3.01 -1.14
C ILE A 60 -6.76 -4.44 -1.62
N LEU A 61 -6.41 -4.60 -2.89
CA LEU A 61 -6.16 -5.92 -3.49
C LEU A 61 -4.73 -6.37 -3.19
N THR A 62 -4.57 -7.49 -2.49
CA THR A 62 -3.25 -8.00 -2.13
C THR A 62 -3.21 -9.52 -2.02
N LEU A 63 -2.09 -10.12 -2.41
CA LEU A 63 -1.81 -11.54 -2.16
C LEU A 63 -1.13 -11.76 -0.79
N ASN A 64 -0.79 -10.69 -0.08
CA ASN A 64 -0.10 -10.71 1.22
C ASN A 64 -1.02 -10.19 2.35
N GLU A 65 -2.28 -10.62 2.39
CA GLU A 65 -3.32 -10.10 3.29
C GLU A 65 -2.85 -9.95 4.75
N LYS A 66 -2.10 -10.91 5.29
CA LYS A 66 -1.63 -10.93 6.68
C LYS A 66 -0.78 -9.71 7.04
N HIS A 67 -0.07 -9.13 6.07
CA HIS A 67 0.74 -7.94 6.30
C HIS A 67 -0.10 -6.67 6.43
N PHE A 68 -1.28 -6.65 5.82
CA PHE A 68 -2.21 -5.51 5.82
C PHE A 68 -3.23 -5.61 6.95
N LEU A 69 -3.73 -6.82 7.26
CA LEU A 69 -4.68 -7.06 8.35
C LEU A 69 -4.14 -6.62 9.74
N ARG A 70 -2.82 -6.63 9.92
CA ARG A 70 -2.18 -6.15 11.15
C ARG A 70 -2.08 -4.63 11.26
N LEU A 71 -2.46 -3.86 10.22
CA LEU A 71 -2.37 -2.40 10.18
C LEU A 71 -3.60 -1.69 10.79
N GLY A 72 -4.46 -2.43 11.48
CA GLY A 72 -5.65 -1.92 12.16
C GLY A 72 -6.95 -2.20 11.42
N ASP A 73 -8.07 -1.97 12.10
CA ASP A 73 -9.40 -2.35 11.63
C ASP A 73 -9.80 -1.61 10.35
N SER A 74 -9.56 -0.29 10.28
CA SER A 74 -9.85 0.52 9.08
C SER A 74 -9.16 0.01 7.82
N ILE A 75 -7.96 -0.55 7.94
CA ILE A 75 -7.26 -1.17 6.81
C ILE A 75 -7.81 -2.57 6.54
N SER A 76 -8.02 -3.35 7.59
CA SER A 76 -8.50 -4.73 7.49
C SER A 76 -9.83 -4.85 6.75
N GLU A 77 -10.74 -3.90 6.95
CA GLU A 77 -12.04 -3.85 6.25
C GLU A 77 -11.92 -3.61 4.74
N LEU A 78 -10.82 -3.01 4.29
CA LEU A 78 -10.54 -2.74 2.88
C LEU A 78 -9.82 -3.90 2.19
N VAL A 79 -9.14 -4.78 2.93
CA VAL A 79 -8.32 -5.86 2.35
C VAL A 79 -9.18 -6.91 1.66
N GLU A 80 -8.79 -7.26 0.44
CA GLU A 80 -9.38 -8.36 -0.33
C GLU A 80 -8.28 -9.13 -1.05
N VAL A 81 -8.37 -10.47 -0.99
CA VAL A 81 -7.49 -11.35 -1.77
C VAL A 81 -8.16 -11.61 -3.12
N PRO A 82 -7.56 -11.19 -4.24
CA PRO A 82 -8.11 -11.44 -5.56
C PRO A 82 -8.25 -12.94 -5.84
N SER A 83 -9.39 -13.33 -6.40
CA SER A 83 -9.69 -14.72 -6.83
C SER A 83 -9.04 -15.09 -8.16
#